data_AF-A0A3M7C538-F1
#
_entry.id   AF-A0A3M7C538-F1
#
_cell.length_a   1.000
_cell.length_b   1.000
_cell.length_c   1.000
_cell.angle_alpha   90.00
_cell.angle_beta   90.00
_cell.angle_gamma   90.00
#
_symmetry.space_group_name_H-M   'P 1'
#
loop_
_entity.id
_entity.type
_entity.pdbx_description
1 polymer ?
#
loop_
_entity_poly.entity_id
_entity_poly.type
_entity_poly.pdbx_seq_one_letter_code
_entity_poly.pdbx_strand_id
1 'polypeptide(L)'
;MNLFRSKPKPQPPPKVPSDEVIPLHYLDDQFYTRALVLHFFSRFDDVLDPEKLRQALDRLLHIGGWRKLGARLRLNDAGGLEYHVPAEYTAERPPFSYTRVNTGISIDEHYLARRIPRNSSNSQKPVLFEDPANFSDLIYSPDTPTKLEDWLYTDKPPLSLHIVTFTDATVVGLSWSHTLLDAMGRHLLQRAWTAVLEGREQDVPPFQGYYEDPITPVVDQTPPEQYVLYDHLLKGFDFFLFVMYMILEFVWWPQQSSRLILLPGAYIQDLRQQALQELQGDKQGSEEDEGEPFISEGDIIFAWLAQKTLQALRPSSPHVPVNLTLILNLRGSSNSGALASVLPPETSYIGNASLASTTLTTAGEILHQPLSQTAFQIRRNLEIQRKPLNLQAFLSLHRREVSATGRSPLFGPGGQVMVSLSNWHRGRFFEQDFSAATVVVPTSVAKDEGQSDRSLKTTTTTTTTGRAEKIGRPSFVGVTGHENGFRVRNAGPCLGRDARGDWWVSWALRDEAWGEFLCE
;
A
#
# COMPACT_ATOMS: atom_id res chain seq x y z
N MET A 1 14.54 -46.50 -14.51
CA MET A 1 14.83 -45.53 -15.60
C MET A 1 13.91 -44.32 -15.42
N ASN A 2 14.51 -43.13 -15.35
CA ASN A 2 13.93 -41.77 -15.40
C ASN A 2 13.05 -41.28 -14.24
N LEU A 3 13.70 -40.93 -13.12
CA LEU A 3 13.13 -40.16 -11.98
C LEU A 3 13.47 -38.66 -12.01
N PHE A 4 14.08 -38.13 -13.08
CA PHE A 4 14.42 -36.71 -13.20
C PHE A 4 14.26 -36.22 -14.66
N ARG A 5 13.03 -36.07 -15.15
CA ARG A 5 12.77 -35.08 -16.20
C ARG A 5 12.45 -33.77 -15.49
N SER A 6 13.44 -32.90 -15.36
CA SER A 6 13.18 -31.50 -15.04
C SER A 6 12.19 -30.97 -16.07
N LYS A 7 11.12 -30.31 -15.62
CA LYS A 7 10.25 -29.58 -16.54
C LYS A 7 11.14 -28.60 -17.32
N PRO A 8 10.99 -28.48 -18.66
CA PRO A 8 11.76 -27.50 -19.41
C PRO A 8 11.54 -26.12 -18.79
N LYS A 9 12.63 -25.37 -18.59
CA LYS A 9 12.53 -24.00 -18.08
C LYS A 9 11.64 -23.21 -19.04
N PRO A 10 10.67 -22.42 -18.52
CA PRO A 10 9.84 -21.59 -19.37
C PRO A 10 10.73 -20.65 -20.19
N GLN A 11 10.42 -20.52 -21.48
CA GLN A 11 11.14 -19.60 -22.35
C GLN A 11 10.49 -18.21 -22.24
N PRO A 12 11.28 -17.13 -22.14
CA PRO A 12 10.72 -15.79 -22.17
C PRO A 12 10.06 -15.52 -23.53
N PRO A 13 9.00 -14.69 -23.59
CA PRO A 13 8.41 -14.28 -24.86
C PRO A 13 9.45 -13.59 -25.75
N PRO A 14 9.32 -13.71 -27.09
CA PRO A 14 10.21 -12.99 -28.00
C PRO A 14 10.12 -11.47 -27.76
N LYS A 15 11.25 -10.78 -27.84
CA LYS A 15 11.28 -9.31 -27.85
C LYS A 15 10.62 -8.82 -29.15
N VAL A 16 9.72 -7.85 -29.04
CA VAL A 16 9.05 -7.26 -30.20
C VAL A 16 9.85 -6.03 -30.64
N PRO A 17 10.41 -5.98 -31.86
CA PRO A 17 11.33 -4.92 -32.26
C PRO A 17 10.76 -3.50 -32.26
N SER A 18 9.44 -3.36 -32.34
CA SER A 18 8.76 -2.05 -32.29
C SER A 18 8.60 -1.52 -30.86
N ASP A 19 8.84 -2.34 -29.83
CA ASP A 19 8.65 -1.91 -28.46
C ASP A 19 9.71 -0.89 -28.05
N GLU A 20 9.28 0.12 -27.31
CA GLU A 20 10.18 1.06 -26.65
C GLU A 20 10.72 0.41 -25.37
N VAL A 21 12.03 0.23 -25.30
CA VAL A 21 12.69 -0.36 -24.12
C VAL A 21 13.07 0.75 -23.15
N ILE A 22 12.55 0.67 -21.93
CA ILE A 22 12.77 1.66 -20.88
C ILE A 22 13.34 0.98 -19.61
N PRO A 23 14.26 1.64 -18.88
CA PRO A 23 14.83 1.06 -17.67
C PRO A 23 13.82 1.06 -16.52
N LEU A 24 14.06 0.21 -15.52
CA LEU A 24 13.49 0.41 -14.19
C LEU A 24 14.34 1.43 -13.43
N HIS A 25 13.69 2.31 -12.66
CA HIS A 25 14.42 3.23 -11.80
C HIS A 25 15.05 2.47 -10.63
N TYR A 26 16.03 3.10 -9.97
CA TYR A 26 16.84 2.44 -8.96
C TYR A 26 15.98 1.75 -7.88
N LEU A 27 15.00 2.45 -7.31
CA LEU A 27 14.12 1.90 -6.27
C LEU A 27 13.01 0.97 -6.79
N ASP A 28 12.80 0.87 -8.11
CA ASP A 28 11.81 -0.03 -8.71
C ASP A 28 12.31 -1.48 -8.76
N ASP A 29 13.63 -1.66 -8.90
CA ASP A 29 14.26 -2.97 -9.10
C ASP A 29 15.00 -3.47 -7.84
N GLN A 30 14.26 -3.68 -6.75
CA GLN A 30 14.77 -4.15 -5.47
C GLN A 30 14.32 -5.58 -5.19
N PHE A 31 15.05 -6.31 -4.33
CA PHE A 31 14.68 -7.67 -3.94
C PHE A 31 13.21 -7.77 -3.47
N TYR A 32 12.77 -6.85 -2.61
CA TYR A 32 11.40 -6.86 -2.09
C TYR A 32 10.37 -6.44 -3.15
N THR A 33 10.68 -5.48 -4.04
CA THR A 33 9.73 -5.06 -5.08
C THR A 33 9.52 -6.15 -6.13
N ARG A 34 10.57 -6.92 -6.44
CA ARG A 34 10.50 -8.13 -7.28
C ARG A 34 9.63 -9.23 -6.69
N ALA A 35 9.60 -9.34 -5.36
CA ALA A 35 8.96 -10.44 -4.67
C ALA A 35 7.48 -10.17 -4.30
N LEU A 36 7.06 -8.90 -4.31
CA LEU A 36 5.72 -8.49 -3.88
C LEU A 36 4.78 -8.22 -5.05
N VAL A 37 3.58 -8.78 -4.97
CA VAL A 37 2.44 -8.44 -5.83
C VAL A 37 1.30 -7.93 -4.96
N LEU A 38 0.71 -6.80 -5.32
CA LEU A 38 -0.39 -6.19 -4.57
C LEU A 38 -1.70 -6.32 -5.31
N HIS A 39 -2.75 -6.63 -4.55
CA HIS A 39 -4.13 -6.68 -4.98
C HIS A 39 -4.95 -5.72 -4.12
N PHE A 40 -5.10 -4.49 -4.59
CA PHE A 40 -5.92 -3.48 -3.94
C PHE A 40 -7.35 -3.59 -4.43
N PHE A 41 -8.32 -3.42 -3.55
CA PHE A 41 -9.72 -3.38 -3.94
C PHE A 41 -10.51 -2.32 -3.20
N SER A 42 -11.61 -1.90 -3.83
CA SER A 42 -12.58 -0.97 -3.28
C SER A 42 -13.98 -1.53 -3.45
N ARG A 43 -14.75 -1.51 -2.37
CA ARG A 43 -16.19 -1.80 -2.35
C ARG A 43 -16.93 -0.47 -2.46
N PHE A 44 -17.84 -0.38 -3.42
CA PHE A 44 -18.78 0.72 -3.59
C PHE A 44 -20.17 0.18 -3.34
N ASP A 45 -20.94 0.82 -2.46
CA ASP A 45 -22.38 0.54 -2.30
C ASP A 45 -23.21 1.32 -3.35
N ASP A 46 -22.63 1.48 -4.54
CA ASP A 46 -23.24 2.01 -5.76
C ASP A 46 -22.96 1.03 -6.90
N VAL A 47 -23.89 0.93 -7.85
CA VAL A 47 -23.67 0.21 -9.10
C VAL A 47 -22.89 1.13 -10.05
N LEU A 48 -21.66 0.75 -10.37
CA LEU A 48 -20.79 1.45 -11.31
C LEU A 48 -20.81 0.75 -12.67
N ASP A 49 -20.74 1.54 -13.73
CA ASP A 49 -20.56 1.06 -15.11
C ASP A 49 -19.09 0.61 -15.30
N PRO A 50 -18.85 -0.70 -15.42
CA PRO A 50 -17.49 -1.21 -15.55
C PRO A 50 -16.84 -0.85 -16.89
N GLU A 51 -17.62 -0.59 -17.94
CA GLU A 51 -17.04 -0.17 -19.23
C GLU A 51 -16.57 1.27 -19.19
N LYS A 52 -17.26 2.18 -18.47
CA LYS A 52 -16.75 3.54 -18.25
C LYS A 52 -15.43 3.52 -17.49
N LEU A 53 -15.34 2.72 -16.42
CA LEU A 53 -14.11 2.56 -15.64
C LEU A 53 -12.97 2.04 -16.52
N ARG A 54 -13.22 0.96 -17.28
CA ARG A 54 -12.24 0.38 -18.21
C ARG A 54 -11.79 1.37 -19.27
N GLN A 55 -12.73 2.03 -19.95
CA GLN A 55 -12.43 2.98 -21.03
C GLN A 55 -11.63 4.19 -20.54
N ALA A 56 -11.94 4.70 -19.34
CA ALA A 56 -11.18 5.80 -18.75
C ALA A 56 -9.73 5.39 -18.42
N LEU A 57 -9.51 4.16 -17.91
CA LEU A 57 -8.16 3.66 -17.64
C LEU A 57 -7.39 3.43 -18.95
N ASP A 58 -8.05 2.84 -19.93
CA ASP A 58 -7.49 2.64 -21.28
C ASP A 58 -7.06 3.96 -21.90
N ARG A 59 -7.95 4.96 -21.85
CA ARG A 59 -7.65 6.30 -22.36
C ARG A 59 -6.48 6.93 -21.63
N LEU A 60 -6.40 6.84 -20.30
CA LEU A 60 -5.27 7.35 -19.53
C LEU A 60 -3.94 6.77 -20.02
N LEU A 61 -3.88 5.46 -20.28
CA LEU A 61 -2.63 4.81 -20.71
C LEU A 61 -2.20 5.22 -22.13
N HIS A 62 -3.06 5.90 -22.90
CA HIS A 62 -2.72 6.52 -24.17
C HIS A 62 -2.23 7.99 -24.04
N ILE A 63 -2.16 8.55 -22.83
CA ILE A 63 -1.72 9.93 -22.60
C ILE A 63 -0.21 9.96 -22.28
N GLY A 64 0.61 10.30 -23.27
CA GLY A 64 2.04 10.54 -23.08
C GLY A 64 2.77 9.39 -22.37
N GLY A 65 3.50 9.70 -21.29
CA GLY A 65 4.29 8.72 -20.53
C GLY A 65 3.49 7.72 -19.69
N TRP A 66 2.18 7.92 -19.50
CA TRP A 66 1.33 6.98 -18.77
C TRP A 66 1.28 5.59 -19.41
N ARG A 67 1.65 5.49 -20.69
CA ARG A 67 1.88 4.23 -21.42
C ARG A 67 2.88 3.27 -20.74
N LYS A 68 3.75 3.76 -19.85
CA LYS A 68 4.62 2.91 -19.01
C LYS A 68 3.82 1.83 -18.28
N LEU A 69 2.59 2.13 -17.83
CA LEU A 69 1.76 1.19 -17.07
C LEU A 69 1.32 -0.02 -17.90
N GLY A 70 1.30 0.10 -19.22
CA GLY A 70 1.02 -1.00 -20.14
C GLY A 70 2.26 -1.67 -20.73
N ALA A 71 3.42 -1.53 -20.08
CA ALA A 71 4.64 -2.20 -20.50
C ALA A 71 4.59 -3.73 -20.36
N ARG A 72 5.68 -4.40 -20.70
CA ARG A 72 5.94 -5.82 -20.49
C ARG A 72 7.26 -5.96 -19.78
N LEU A 73 7.24 -6.63 -18.63
CA LEU A 73 8.44 -6.79 -17.82
C LEU A 73 9.34 -7.86 -18.43
N ARG A 74 10.64 -7.57 -18.56
CA ARG A 74 11.65 -8.45 -19.14
C ARG A 74 12.93 -8.43 -18.32
N LEU A 75 13.75 -9.47 -18.51
CA LEU A 75 15.14 -9.47 -18.08
C LEU A 75 16.03 -9.08 -19.26
N ASN A 76 17.01 -8.22 -19.01
CA ASN A 76 18.09 -7.94 -19.95
C ASN A 76 19.23 -8.95 -19.82
N ASP A 77 20.21 -8.87 -20.71
CA ASP A 77 21.35 -9.81 -20.75
C ASP A 77 22.25 -9.71 -19.51
N ALA A 78 22.17 -8.62 -18.75
CA ALA A 78 22.86 -8.41 -17.49
C ALA A 78 22.06 -8.90 -16.26
N GLY A 79 20.84 -9.42 -16.45
CA GLY A 79 19.98 -9.89 -15.36
C GLY A 79 19.19 -8.79 -14.62
N GLY A 80 19.26 -7.54 -15.10
CA GLY A 80 18.42 -6.43 -14.65
C GLY A 80 17.04 -6.49 -15.27
N LEU A 81 16.05 -5.92 -14.58
CA LEU A 81 14.71 -5.77 -15.15
C LEU A 81 14.65 -4.58 -16.12
N GLU A 82 13.89 -4.72 -17.19
CA GLU A 82 13.55 -3.65 -18.12
C GLU A 82 12.07 -3.75 -18.54
N TYR A 83 11.48 -2.63 -18.92
CA TYR A 83 10.12 -2.55 -19.43
C TYR A 83 10.15 -2.41 -20.96
N HIS A 84 9.37 -3.25 -21.63
CA HIS A 84 9.13 -3.18 -23.08
C HIS A 84 7.74 -2.61 -23.28
N VAL A 85 7.65 -1.36 -23.72
CA VAL A 85 6.38 -0.67 -23.94
C VAL A 85 5.93 -0.92 -25.38
N PRO A 86 4.77 -1.56 -25.61
CA PRO A 86 4.23 -1.75 -26.96
C PRO A 86 4.11 -0.41 -27.70
N ALA A 87 4.55 -0.35 -28.97
CA ALA A 87 4.41 0.85 -29.81
C ALA A 87 2.95 1.31 -29.89
N GLU A 88 2.04 0.34 -30.00
CA GLU A 88 0.59 0.51 -29.97
C GLU A 88 0.00 -0.61 -29.10
N TYR A 89 -1.12 -0.32 -28.44
CA TYR A 89 -1.87 -1.35 -27.74
C TYR A 89 -2.87 -2.01 -28.69
N THR A 90 -2.93 -3.34 -28.66
CA THR A 90 -3.86 -4.15 -29.47
C THR A 90 -4.70 -5.05 -28.58
N ALA A 91 -5.64 -5.79 -29.18
CA ALA A 91 -6.42 -6.79 -28.44
C ALA A 91 -5.52 -7.90 -27.86
N GLU A 92 -4.45 -8.28 -28.57
CA GLU A 92 -3.47 -9.28 -28.15
C GLU A 92 -2.47 -8.72 -27.13
N ARG A 93 -2.14 -7.43 -27.24
CA ARG A 93 -1.23 -6.73 -26.33
C ARG A 93 -1.92 -5.51 -25.70
N PRO A 94 -2.92 -5.75 -24.83
CA PRO A 94 -3.69 -4.67 -24.24
C PRO A 94 -2.84 -3.84 -23.26
N PRO A 95 -3.28 -2.62 -22.93
CA PRO A 95 -2.58 -1.77 -21.97
C PRO A 95 -2.65 -2.31 -20.53
N PHE A 96 -3.66 -3.10 -20.20
CA PHE A 96 -3.80 -3.81 -18.92
C PHE A 96 -4.67 -5.04 -19.12
N SER A 97 -4.58 -6.01 -18.20
CA SER A 97 -5.49 -7.17 -18.21
C SER A 97 -6.84 -6.72 -17.65
N TYR A 98 -7.94 -7.05 -18.32
CA TYR A 98 -9.29 -6.68 -17.85
C TYR A 98 -10.18 -7.90 -17.74
N THR A 99 -10.89 -8.01 -16.62
CA THR A 99 -11.92 -9.02 -16.40
C THR A 99 -13.12 -8.41 -15.70
N ARG A 100 -14.31 -8.89 -16.04
CA ARG A 100 -15.58 -8.44 -15.47
C ARG A 100 -16.45 -9.63 -15.11
N VAL A 101 -17.10 -9.55 -13.96
CA VAL A 101 -18.13 -10.49 -13.50
C VAL A 101 -19.40 -9.72 -13.17
N ASN A 102 -20.56 -10.22 -13.58
CA ASN A 102 -21.85 -9.76 -13.12
C ASN A 102 -22.54 -10.92 -12.39
N THR A 103 -22.82 -10.75 -11.11
CA THR A 103 -23.36 -11.81 -10.26
C THR A 103 -24.88 -11.96 -10.39
N GLY A 104 -25.58 -10.90 -10.87
CA GLY A 104 -27.04 -10.88 -11.00
C GLY A 104 -27.81 -10.89 -9.68
N ILE A 105 -27.12 -10.80 -8.54
CA ILE A 105 -27.69 -10.84 -7.18
C ILE A 105 -27.26 -9.61 -6.37
N SER A 106 -27.88 -9.38 -5.23
CA SER A 106 -27.42 -8.36 -4.28
C SER A 106 -26.09 -8.77 -3.63
N ILE A 107 -25.30 -7.80 -3.17
CA ILE A 107 -24.03 -8.08 -2.50
C ILE A 107 -24.21 -8.87 -1.20
N ASP A 108 -25.34 -8.67 -0.52
CA ASP A 108 -25.69 -9.35 0.73
C ASP A 108 -26.12 -10.82 0.52
N GLU A 109 -26.62 -11.17 -0.67
CA GLU A 109 -26.90 -12.55 -1.07
C GLU A 109 -25.63 -13.34 -1.42
N HIS A 110 -24.58 -12.65 -1.86
CA HIS A 110 -23.35 -13.31 -2.27
C HIS A 110 -22.52 -13.78 -1.05
N TYR A 111 -22.27 -15.09 -0.99
CA TYR A 111 -21.65 -15.76 0.17
C TYR A 111 -20.30 -15.16 0.64
N LEU A 112 -19.43 -14.73 -0.30
CA LEU A 112 -18.20 -13.98 0.02
C LEU A 112 -18.44 -12.47 0.22
N ALA A 113 -19.06 -11.79 -0.73
CA ALA A 113 -19.09 -10.32 -0.78
C ALA A 113 -19.82 -9.68 0.40
N ARG A 114 -20.86 -10.34 0.94
CA ARG A 114 -21.56 -9.90 2.16
C ARG A 114 -20.65 -9.78 3.39
N ARG A 115 -19.50 -10.45 3.38
CA ARG A 115 -18.51 -10.45 4.48
C ARG A 115 -17.42 -9.38 4.29
N ILE A 116 -17.33 -8.75 3.12
CA ILE A 116 -16.44 -7.60 2.94
C ILE A 116 -16.89 -6.52 3.91
N PRO A 117 -15.99 -5.99 4.75
CA PRO A 117 -16.36 -4.98 5.71
C PRO A 117 -17.02 -3.77 5.04
N ARG A 118 -17.88 -3.12 5.80
CA ARG A 118 -18.48 -1.83 5.46
C ARG A 118 -18.28 -0.90 6.65
N ASN A 119 -18.28 0.41 6.40
CA ASN A 119 -18.11 1.46 7.40
C ASN A 119 -19.30 1.57 8.39
N SER A 120 -19.91 0.47 8.83
CA SER A 120 -21.15 0.46 9.63
C SER A 120 -20.98 -0.07 11.06
N SER A 121 -19.75 -0.25 11.55
CA SER A 121 -19.54 -0.98 12.81
C SER A 121 -20.10 -0.22 14.03
N ASN A 122 -20.17 1.12 13.98
CA ASN A 122 -20.51 2.02 15.10
C ASN A 122 -19.75 1.67 16.40
N SER A 123 -18.65 0.90 16.30
CA SER A 123 -17.93 0.38 17.43
C SER A 123 -17.14 1.49 18.10
N GLN A 124 -17.13 1.51 19.43
CA GLN A 124 -16.28 2.41 20.22
C GLN A 124 -14.91 1.79 20.52
N LYS A 125 -14.75 0.49 20.23
CA LYS A 125 -13.50 -0.26 20.42
C LYS A 125 -12.93 -0.77 19.10
N PRO A 126 -11.61 -1.02 19.00
CA PRO A 126 -11.00 -1.71 17.86
C PRO A 126 -11.73 -3.01 17.49
N VAL A 127 -11.90 -3.27 16.19
CA VAL A 127 -12.57 -4.47 15.67
C VAL A 127 -11.64 -5.21 14.72
N LEU A 128 -11.55 -6.52 14.89
CA LEU A 128 -10.80 -7.42 14.00
C LEU A 128 -11.75 -8.08 13.00
N PHE A 129 -11.37 -8.07 11.73
CA PHE A 129 -12.05 -8.77 10.64
C PHE A 129 -11.13 -9.83 10.04
N GLU A 130 -11.70 -10.69 9.20
CA GLU A 130 -10.97 -11.79 8.55
C GLU A 130 -9.88 -11.33 7.56
N ASP A 131 -9.12 -12.30 7.05
CA ASP A 131 -8.08 -12.05 6.07
C ASP A 131 -8.68 -11.56 4.74
N PRO A 132 -8.21 -10.44 4.16
CA PRO A 132 -8.67 -9.99 2.86
C PRO A 132 -8.38 -10.99 1.74
N ALA A 133 -7.43 -11.91 1.91
CA ALA A 133 -7.19 -13.02 0.98
C ALA A 133 -8.40 -13.96 0.83
N ASN A 134 -9.29 -14.04 1.83
CA ASN A 134 -10.54 -14.82 1.74
C ASN A 134 -11.54 -14.23 0.73
N PHE A 135 -11.28 -13.05 0.20
CA PHE A 135 -12.09 -12.39 -0.83
C PHE A 135 -11.40 -12.41 -2.20
N SER A 136 -10.34 -13.20 -2.40
CA SER A 136 -9.53 -13.23 -3.64
C SER A 136 -10.35 -13.26 -4.92
N ASP A 137 -11.40 -14.09 -4.96
CA ASP A 137 -12.26 -14.31 -6.13
C ASP A 137 -13.09 -13.06 -6.51
N LEU A 138 -13.17 -12.07 -5.61
CA LEU A 138 -13.80 -10.78 -5.85
C LEU A 138 -12.78 -9.67 -6.17
N ILE A 139 -11.50 -9.93 -5.92
CA ILE A 139 -10.41 -8.93 -5.98
C ILE A 139 -9.62 -9.07 -7.29
N TYR A 140 -9.33 -10.29 -7.72
CA TYR A 140 -8.55 -10.56 -8.93
C TYR A 140 -9.01 -11.84 -9.63
N SER A 141 -8.72 -11.95 -10.93
CA SER A 141 -9.06 -13.14 -11.71
C SER A 141 -8.04 -14.27 -11.51
N PRO A 142 -8.40 -15.54 -11.73
CA PRO A 142 -7.44 -16.64 -11.69
C PRO A 142 -6.23 -16.48 -12.64
N ASP A 143 -6.39 -15.71 -13.71
CA ASP A 143 -5.32 -15.41 -14.68
C ASP A 143 -4.47 -14.19 -14.28
N THR A 144 -4.79 -13.51 -13.18
CA THR A 144 -4.00 -12.36 -12.70
C THR A 144 -2.62 -12.85 -12.23
N PRO A 145 -1.52 -12.26 -12.73
CA PRO A 145 -0.17 -12.58 -12.26
C PRO A 145 -0.02 -12.45 -10.75
N THR A 146 0.67 -13.41 -10.11
CA THR A 146 0.88 -13.44 -8.64
C THR A 146 2.35 -13.47 -8.24
N LYS A 147 3.27 -13.53 -9.20
CA LYS A 147 4.73 -13.52 -8.97
C LYS A 147 5.47 -12.98 -10.19
N LEU A 148 6.74 -12.61 -10.00
CA LEU A 148 7.58 -12.01 -11.03
C LEU A 148 7.62 -12.83 -12.33
N GLU A 149 7.75 -14.15 -12.19
CA GLU A 149 7.86 -15.10 -13.30
C GLU A 149 6.63 -15.07 -14.21
N ASP A 150 5.45 -14.77 -13.68
CA ASP A 150 4.22 -14.70 -14.46
C ASP A 150 4.27 -13.56 -15.47
N TRP A 151 5.05 -12.49 -15.23
CA TRP A 151 5.31 -11.45 -16.22
C TRP A 151 6.55 -11.71 -17.08
N LEU A 152 7.60 -12.30 -16.51
CA LEU A 152 8.84 -12.57 -17.26
C LEU A 152 8.65 -13.61 -18.36
N TYR A 153 7.77 -14.59 -18.12
CA TYR A 153 7.53 -15.71 -19.02
C TYR A 153 6.18 -15.64 -19.75
N THR A 154 5.48 -14.51 -19.63
CA THR A 154 4.29 -14.23 -20.44
C THR A 154 4.35 -12.82 -21.00
N ASP A 155 3.55 -12.54 -22.02
CA ASP A 155 3.43 -11.18 -22.55
C ASP A 155 2.29 -10.41 -21.88
N LYS A 156 2.12 -10.59 -20.55
CA LYS A 156 1.08 -9.89 -19.78
C LYS A 156 1.55 -8.50 -19.31
N PRO A 157 0.65 -7.50 -19.29
CA PRO A 157 0.94 -6.19 -18.68
C PRO A 157 1.09 -6.31 -17.16
N PRO A 158 1.84 -5.38 -16.52
CA PRO A 158 2.03 -5.37 -15.07
C PRO A 158 0.79 -4.93 -14.30
N LEU A 159 -0.21 -4.33 -14.96
CA LEU A 159 -1.46 -3.88 -14.37
C LEU A 159 -2.63 -4.80 -14.77
N SER A 160 -3.49 -5.15 -13.80
CA SER A 160 -4.74 -5.90 -14.03
C SER A 160 -5.92 -5.26 -13.31
N LEU A 161 -7.03 -5.07 -14.02
CA LEU A 161 -8.31 -4.56 -13.53
C LEU A 161 -9.34 -5.70 -13.51
N HIS A 162 -9.93 -5.95 -12.35
CA HIS A 162 -11.01 -6.92 -12.15
C HIS A 162 -12.22 -6.19 -11.56
N ILE A 163 -13.40 -6.30 -12.19
CA ILE A 163 -14.61 -5.65 -11.68
C ILE A 163 -15.72 -6.68 -11.48
N VAL A 164 -16.25 -6.76 -10.26
CA VAL A 164 -17.42 -7.57 -9.92
C VAL A 164 -18.61 -6.63 -9.66
N THR A 165 -19.68 -6.82 -10.41
CA THR A 165 -20.93 -6.05 -10.31
C THR A 165 -22.02 -6.87 -9.66
N PHE A 166 -22.71 -6.27 -8.69
CA PHE A 166 -23.92 -6.76 -8.04
C PHE A 166 -25.11 -5.89 -8.47
N THR A 167 -26.33 -6.27 -8.08
CA THR A 167 -27.53 -5.48 -8.37
C THR A 167 -27.57 -4.15 -7.59
N ASP A 168 -26.80 -4.03 -6.51
CA ASP A 168 -26.81 -2.91 -5.56
C ASP A 168 -25.40 -2.38 -5.21
N ALA A 169 -24.32 -3.00 -5.71
CA ALA A 169 -22.95 -2.65 -5.36
C ALA A 169 -21.93 -3.03 -6.45
N THR A 170 -20.70 -2.54 -6.30
CA THR A 170 -19.57 -2.88 -7.18
C THR A 170 -18.30 -3.09 -6.37
N VAL A 171 -17.54 -4.15 -6.69
CA VAL A 171 -16.16 -4.33 -6.21
C VAL A 171 -15.21 -4.09 -7.37
N VAL A 172 -14.26 -3.18 -7.18
CA VAL A 172 -13.22 -2.85 -8.16
C VAL A 172 -11.87 -3.28 -7.59
N GLY A 173 -11.23 -4.25 -8.24
CA GLY A 173 -9.91 -4.75 -7.91
C GLY A 173 -8.85 -4.28 -8.92
N LEU A 174 -7.72 -3.80 -8.41
CA LEU A 174 -6.56 -3.40 -9.19
C LEU A 174 -5.32 -4.13 -8.66
N SER A 175 -4.65 -4.87 -9.54
CA SER A 175 -3.50 -5.70 -9.19
C SER A 175 -2.25 -5.26 -9.95
N TRP A 176 -1.10 -5.22 -9.27
CA TRP A 176 0.18 -4.86 -9.89
C TRP A 176 1.41 -5.47 -9.20
N SER A 177 2.49 -5.63 -9.97
CA SER A 177 3.83 -5.88 -9.44
C SER A 177 4.32 -4.68 -8.65
N HIS A 178 4.90 -4.88 -7.46
CA HIS A 178 5.46 -3.76 -6.68
C HIS A 178 6.63 -3.07 -7.41
N THR A 179 7.22 -3.68 -8.43
CA THR A 179 8.20 -3.03 -9.35
C THR A 179 7.61 -1.89 -10.17
N LEU A 180 6.28 -1.78 -10.29
CA LEU A 180 5.61 -0.78 -11.14
C LEU A 180 5.39 0.54 -10.41
N LEU A 181 4.91 0.46 -9.17
CA LEU A 181 4.55 1.61 -8.35
C LEU A 181 4.37 1.23 -6.87
N ASP A 182 4.72 2.17 -6.00
CA ASP A 182 4.33 2.12 -4.58
C ASP A 182 2.90 2.68 -4.35
N ALA A 183 2.45 2.69 -3.10
CA ALA A 183 1.12 3.19 -2.74
C ALA A 183 0.88 4.65 -3.17
N MET A 184 1.89 5.52 -3.15
CA MET A 184 1.72 6.91 -3.58
C MET A 184 1.72 7.04 -5.11
N GLY A 185 2.48 6.20 -5.81
CA GLY A 185 2.34 6.02 -7.27
C GLY A 185 0.93 5.57 -7.64
N ARG A 186 0.32 4.69 -6.84
CA ARG A 186 -1.07 4.25 -7.02
C ARG A 186 -2.05 5.40 -6.80
N HIS A 187 -1.82 6.24 -5.79
CA HIS A 187 -2.62 7.45 -5.57
C HIS A 187 -2.58 8.39 -6.80
N LEU A 188 -1.40 8.57 -7.42
CA LEU A 188 -1.28 9.38 -8.63
C LEU A 188 -2.04 8.76 -9.81
N LEU A 189 -1.92 7.44 -10.02
CA LEU A 189 -2.72 6.70 -11.01
C LEU A 189 -4.21 6.90 -10.78
N GLN A 190 -4.68 6.76 -9.54
CA GLN A 190 -6.08 6.92 -9.19
C GLN A 190 -6.60 8.33 -9.50
N ARG A 191 -5.82 9.37 -9.20
CA ARG A 191 -6.19 10.77 -9.50
C ARG A 191 -6.30 11.02 -10.99
N ALA A 192 -5.31 10.56 -11.76
CA ALA A 192 -5.30 10.70 -13.21
C ALA A 192 -6.45 9.91 -13.86
N TRP A 193 -6.71 8.69 -13.39
CA TRP A 193 -7.81 7.86 -13.87
C TRP A 193 -9.17 8.51 -13.62
N THR A 194 -9.36 9.06 -12.42
CA THR A 194 -10.58 9.80 -12.08
C THR A 194 -10.77 11.05 -12.96
N ALA A 195 -9.70 11.80 -13.23
CA ALA A 195 -9.77 12.97 -14.11
C ALA A 195 -10.23 12.59 -15.53
N VAL A 196 -9.68 11.51 -16.11
CA VAL A 196 -10.12 11.00 -17.42
C VAL A 196 -11.58 10.52 -17.37
N LEU A 197 -11.97 9.81 -16.32
CA LEU A 197 -13.34 9.32 -16.13
C LEU A 197 -14.38 10.45 -16.09
N GLU A 198 -14.00 11.61 -15.55
CA GLU A 198 -14.83 12.81 -15.49
C GLU A 198 -14.76 13.68 -16.76
N GLY A 199 -14.03 13.25 -17.79
CA GLY A 199 -13.81 14.03 -19.02
C GLY A 199 -12.88 15.22 -18.84
N ARG A 200 -12.07 15.24 -17.77
CA ARG A 200 -11.09 16.28 -17.45
C ARG A 200 -9.66 15.84 -17.83
N GLU A 201 -9.47 15.38 -19.06
CA GLU A 201 -8.15 14.92 -19.53
C GLU A 201 -7.06 16.00 -19.42
N GLN A 202 -7.42 17.28 -19.55
CA GLN A 202 -6.50 18.41 -19.36
C GLN A 202 -5.97 18.52 -17.92
N ASP A 203 -6.64 17.90 -16.94
CA ASP A 203 -6.23 17.89 -15.54
C ASP A 203 -5.35 16.67 -15.20
N VAL A 204 -5.09 15.78 -16.17
CA VAL A 204 -4.13 14.68 -16.02
C VAL A 204 -2.73 15.25 -15.85
N PRO A 205 -2.04 15.02 -14.71
CA PRO A 205 -0.74 15.61 -14.49
C PRO A 205 0.29 15.08 -15.50
N PRO A 206 1.25 15.92 -15.92
CA PRO A 206 2.35 15.48 -16.77
C PRO A 206 3.11 14.32 -16.13
N PHE A 207 3.38 13.28 -16.92
CA PHE A 207 4.17 12.14 -16.48
C PHE A 207 5.64 12.55 -16.34
N GLN A 208 6.28 12.26 -15.20
CA GLN A 208 7.72 12.46 -15.04
C GLN A 208 8.43 11.30 -15.73
N GLY A 209 9.17 11.59 -16.81
CA GLY A 209 9.73 10.62 -17.75
C GLY A 209 10.45 9.40 -17.14
N TYR A 210 10.78 8.43 -17.98
CA TYR A 210 11.25 7.10 -17.57
C TYR A 210 12.70 6.77 -17.94
N TYR A 211 13.39 7.65 -18.69
CA TYR A 211 14.79 7.41 -19.10
C TYR A 211 15.79 7.82 -18.03
N GLU A 212 15.52 8.94 -17.35
CA GLU A 212 16.35 9.47 -16.28
C GLU A 212 15.65 9.22 -14.95
N ASP A 213 16.32 8.50 -14.06
CA ASP A 213 15.83 8.33 -12.69
C ASP A 213 16.10 9.61 -11.88
N PRO A 214 15.08 10.36 -11.46
CA PRO A 214 15.26 11.60 -10.71
C PRO A 214 15.90 11.40 -9.33
N ILE A 215 15.85 10.20 -8.76
CA ILE A 215 16.45 9.90 -7.46
C ILE A 215 17.95 9.66 -7.63
N THR A 216 18.38 9.07 -8.74
CA THR A 216 19.78 8.68 -8.95
C THR A 216 20.80 9.83 -8.78
N PRO A 217 20.56 11.06 -9.26
CA PRO A 217 21.45 12.21 -9.05
C PRO A 217 21.62 12.65 -7.60
N VAL A 218 20.67 12.35 -6.70
CA VAL A 218 20.79 12.70 -5.27
C VAL A 218 21.49 11.63 -4.44
N VAL A 219 21.64 10.44 -5.00
CA VAL A 219 22.42 9.38 -4.37
C VAL A 219 23.90 9.69 -4.50
N ASP A 220 24.70 9.30 -3.51
CA ASP A 220 26.14 9.56 -3.41
C ASP A 220 26.52 11.03 -3.21
N GLN A 221 25.55 11.93 -3.04
CA GLN A 221 25.81 13.34 -2.68
C GLN A 221 26.33 13.51 -1.24
N THR A 222 25.89 12.64 -0.33
CA THR A 222 26.36 12.61 1.06
C THR A 222 26.96 11.24 1.37
N PRO A 223 28.13 11.16 2.04
CA PRO A 223 28.76 9.89 2.41
C PRO A 223 27.83 8.99 3.24
N PRO A 224 27.81 7.66 3.00
CA PRO A 224 27.02 6.71 3.78
C PRO A 224 27.22 6.83 5.30
N GLU A 225 28.44 7.12 5.74
CA GLU A 225 28.86 7.20 7.15
C GLU A 225 28.15 8.32 7.92
N GLN A 226 27.58 9.31 7.22
CA GLN A 226 26.83 10.39 7.85
C GLN A 226 25.38 10.00 8.16
N TYR A 227 24.93 8.82 7.74
CA TYR A 227 23.60 8.36 8.08
C TYR A 227 23.48 8.12 9.58
N VAL A 228 22.44 8.66 10.21
CA VAL A 228 22.26 8.63 11.67
C VAL A 228 22.27 7.22 12.29
N LEU A 229 21.91 6.16 11.55
CA LEU A 229 21.97 4.78 12.03
C LEU A 229 23.12 3.97 11.42
N TYR A 230 24.14 4.62 10.85
CA TYR A 230 25.25 3.93 10.19
C TYR A 230 25.96 2.92 11.10
N ASP A 231 26.22 3.30 12.35
CA ASP A 231 26.89 2.45 13.34
C ASP A 231 26.00 1.31 13.85
N HIS A 232 24.70 1.38 13.58
CA HIS A 232 23.73 0.32 13.87
C HIS A 232 23.46 -0.59 12.68
N LEU A 233 24.19 -0.44 11.56
CA LEU A 233 24.02 -1.30 10.38
C LEU A 233 24.24 -2.78 10.75
N LEU A 234 23.22 -3.60 10.51
CA LEU A 234 23.23 -5.03 10.77
C LEU A 234 24.08 -5.76 9.72
N LYS A 235 25.27 -6.20 10.11
CA LYS A 235 26.27 -6.82 9.21
C LYS A 235 27.02 -7.97 9.88
N GLY A 236 27.76 -8.73 9.07
CA GLY A 236 28.67 -9.78 9.56
C GLY A 236 27.95 -10.87 10.37
N PHE A 237 28.47 -11.16 11.56
CA PHE A 237 27.93 -12.23 12.42
C PHE A 237 26.54 -11.91 12.96
N ASP A 238 26.24 -10.66 13.30
CA ASP A 238 24.90 -10.28 13.77
C ASP A 238 23.84 -10.48 12.68
N PHE A 239 24.18 -10.19 11.41
CA PHE A 239 23.30 -10.49 10.29
C PHE A 239 23.06 -12.00 10.14
N PHE A 240 24.10 -12.83 10.34
CA PHE A 240 23.94 -14.28 10.36
C PHE A 240 22.98 -14.73 11.47
N LEU A 241 23.12 -14.18 12.69
CA LEU A 241 22.20 -14.45 13.79
C LEU A 241 20.76 -14.04 13.46
N PHE A 242 20.57 -12.87 12.84
CA PHE A 242 19.26 -12.42 12.37
C PHE A 242 18.61 -13.42 11.41
N VAL A 243 19.34 -13.87 10.39
CA VAL A 243 18.82 -14.86 9.44
C VAL A 243 18.51 -16.19 10.15
N MET A 244 19.36 -16.63 11.08
CA MET A 244 19.10 -17.84 11.86
C MET A 244 17.82 -17.71 12.70
N TYR A 245 17.64 -16.63 13.46
CA TYR A 245 16.43 -16.39 14.24
C TYR A 245 15.18 -16.28 13.37
N MET A 246 15.29 -15.63 12.21
CA MET A 246 14.20 -15.56 11.23
C MET A 246 13.81 -16.96 10.71
N ILE A 247 14.79 -17.81 10.36
CA ILE A 247 14.51 -19.19 9.93
C ILE A 247 13.83 -19.98 11.05
N LEU A 248 14.35 -19.87 12.29
CA LEU A 248 13.76 -20.54 13.44
C LEU A 248 12.31 -20.09 13.71
N GLU A 249 12.03 -18.80 13.58
CA GLU A 249 10.67 -18.23 13.69
C GLU A 249 9.73 -18.84 12.64
N PHE A 250 10.19 -19.07 11.40
CA PHE A 250 9.40 -19.74 10.36
C PHE A 250 9.23 -21.24 10.57
N VAL A 251 10.22 -21.91 11.18
CA VAL A 251 10.15 -23.34 11.49
C VAL A 251 9.17 -23.60 12.63
N TRP A 252 9.21 -22.80 13.69
CA TRP A 252 8.34 -22.96 14.85
C TRP A 252 6.93 -22.44 14.63
N TRP A 253 6.78 -21.34 13.91
CA TRP A 253 5.49 -20.75 13.58
C TRP A 253 5.37 -20.61 12.07
N PRO A 254 5.05 -21.67 11.32
CA PRO A 254 5.03 -21.62 9.86
C PRO A 254 3.80 -20.89 9.29
N GLN A 255 2.72 -20.79 10.05
CA GLN A 255 1.48 -20.16 9.60
C GLN A 255 1.43 -18.68 9.96
N GLN A 256 0.84 -17.89 9.06
CA GLN A 256 0.55 -16.49 9.29
C GLN A 256 -0.69 -16.11 8.50
N SER A 257 -1.41 -15.12 8.97
CA SER A 257 -2.55 -14.53 8.28
C SER A 257 -2.54 -13.03 8.44
N SER A 258 -3.07 -12.35 7.43
CA SER A 258 -3.41 -10.94 7.53
C SER A 258 -4.80 -10.80 8.13
N ARG A 259 -5.02 -9.71 8.86
CA ARG A 259 -6.36 -9.32 9.33
C ARG A 259 -6.57 -7.86 9.06
N LEU A 260 -7.82 -7.51 8.78
CA LEU A 260 -8.25 -6.11 8.71
C LEU A 260 -8.62 -5.66 10.12
N ILE A 261 -8.13 -4.49 10.52
CA ILE A 261 -8.40 -3.88 11.80
C ILE A 261 -9.09 -2.54 11.55
N LEU A 262 -10.27 -2.38 12.14
CA LEU A 262 -10.93 -1.09 12.26
C LEU A 262 -10.56 -0.46 13.61
N LEU A 263 -10.01 0.74 13.57
CA LEU A 263 -9.71 1.55 14.74
C LEU A 263 -10.66 2.76 14.72
N PRO A 264 -11.63 2.85 15.64
CA PRO A 264 -12.58 3.96 15.65
C PRO A 264 -11.87 5.31 15.72
N GLY A 265 -12.34 6.29 14.95
CA GLY A 265 -11.71 7.60 14.85
C GLY A 265 -11.59 8.31 16.20
N ALA A 266 -12.68 8.30 16.97
CA ALA A 266 -12.72 8.87 18.33
C ALA A 266 -11.72 8.17 19.27
N TYR A 267 -11.62 6.84 19.22
CA TYR A 267 -10.68 6.08 20.03
C TYR A 267 -9.22 6.48 19.77
N ILE A 268 -8.83 6.64 18.49
CA ILE A 268 -7.47 7.09 18.13
C ILE A 268 -7.24 8.55 18.52
N GLN A 269 -8.26 9.39 18.38
CA GLN A 269 -8.18 10.79 18.77
C GLN A 269 -7.98 10.94 20.29
N ASP A 270 -8.69 10.15 21.10
CA ASP A 270 -8.56 10.14 22.55
C ASP A 270 -7.17 9.66 22.97
N LEU A 271 -6.67 8.57 22.38
CA LEU A 271 -5.29 8.10 22.63
C LEU A 271 -4.25 9.18 22.29
N ARG A 272 -4.44 9.89 21.17
CA ARG A 272 -3.55 10.99 20.78
C ARG A 272 -3.61 12.14 21.78
N GLN A 273 -4.79 12.51 22.25
CA GLN A 273 -4.95 13.60 23.21
C GLN A 273 -4.33 13.27 24.56
N GLN A 274 -4.56 12.05 25.07
CA GLN A 274 -3.93 11.55 26.29
C GLN A 274 -2.40 11.57 26.15
N ALA A 275 -1.89 11.07 25.02
CA ALA A 275 -0.45 11.04 24.80
C ALA A 275 0.18 12.45 24.74
N LEU A 276 -0.50 13.43 24.14
CA LEU A 276 -0.04 14.82 24.15
C LEU A 276 -0.03 15.43 25.56
N GLN A 277 -1.04 15.13 26.39
CA GLN A 277 -1.10 15.59 27.78
C GLN A 277 0.03 15.01 28.64
N GLU A 278 0.32 13.71 28.49
CA GLU A 278 1.45 13.04 29.16
C GLU A 278 2.79 13.70 28.80
N LEU A 279 3.05 13.92 27.50
CA LEU A 279 4.29 14.56 27.03
C LEU A 279 4.44 16.02 27.50
N GLN A 280 3.32 16.75 27.65
CA GLN A 280 3.33 18.10 28.20
C GLN A 280 3.62 18.11 29.71
N GLY A 281 3.09 17.13 30.45
CA GLY A 281 3.38 16.94 31.86
C GLY A 281 4.86 16.68 32.13
N ASP A 282 5.48 15.80 31.32
CA ASP A 282 6.91 15.48 31.42
C ASP A 282 7.80 16.72 31.16
N LYS A 283 7.41 17.59 30.21
CA LYS A 283 8.15 18.83 29.90
C LYS A 283 8.16 19.85 31.03
N GLN A 284 7.10 19.93 31.84
CA GLN A 284 7.09 20.84 32.99
C GLN A 284 8.15 20.46 34.05
N GLY A 285 8.73 19.26 33.98
CA GLY A 285 9.83 18.79 34.81
C GLY A 285 11.24 18.95 34.21
N SER A 286 11.37 19.42 32.96
CA SER A 286 12.65 19.56 32.25
C SER A 286 12.87 20.99 31.76
N GLU A 287 14.00 21.63 32.09
CA GLU A 287 14.34 23.02 31.72
C GLU A 287 14.66 23.26 30.23
N GLU A 288 14.40 22.30 29.34
CA GLU A 288 14.74 22.43 27.91
C GLU A 288 13.56 23.00 27.09
N ASP A 289 13.80 24.15 26.46
CA ASP A 289 12.91 24.90 25.57
C ASP A 289 12.79 24.24 24.18
N GLU A 290 12.48 22.94 24.14
CA GLU A 290 12.01 22.29 22.93
C GLU A 290 10.50 22.57 22.81
N GLY A 291 10.07 23.24 21.74
CA GLY A 291 8.67 23.65 21.52
C GLY A 291 7.62 22.54 21.65
N GLU A 292 6.32 22.87 21.59
CA GLU A 292 5.23 21.93 21.88
C GLU A 292 5.41 20.54 21.23
N PRO A 293 5.32 19.44 22.02
CA PRO A 293 5.52 18.10 21.49
C PRO A 293 4.44 17.80 20.44
N PHE A 294 4.88 17.35 19.26
CA PHE A 294 3.97 16.97 18.19
C PHE A 294 4.00 15.46 18.00
N ILE A 295 2.82 14.85 17.91
CA ILE A 295 2.60 13.48 17.44
C ILE A 295 1.35 13.46 16.55
N SER A 296 1.38 12.65 15.50
CA SER A 296 0.23 12.44 14.61
C SER A 296 -0.56 11.19 14.99
N GLU A 297 -1.78 11.08 14.47
CA GLU A 297 -2.57 9.85 14.56
C GLU A 297 -1.83 8.64 13.96
N GLY A 298 -1.03 8.84 12.91
CA GLY A 298 -0.21 7.76 12.32
C GLY A 298 0.87 7.24 13.27
N ASP A 299 1.46 8.12 14.09
CA ASP A 299 2.45 7.73 15.10
C ASP A 299 1.79 6.94 16.24
N ILE A 300 0.60 7.38 16.67
CA ILE A 300 -0.23 6.68 17.66
C ILE A 300 -0.64 5.31 17.16
N ILE A 301 -1.15 5.20 15.92
CA ILE A 301 -1.54 3.92 15.33
C ILE A 301 -0.34 2.98 15.26
N PHE A 302 0.84 3.47 14.86
CA PHE A 302 2.02 2.60 14.80
C PHE A 302 2.47 2.13 16.18
N ALA A 303 2.56 3.03 17.15
CA ALA A 303 2.89 2.69 18.53
C ALA A 303 1.89 1.66 19.10
N TRP A 304 0.60 1.85 18.85
CA TRP A 304 -0.46 0.95 19.31
C TRP A 304 -0.34 -0.43 18.67
N LEU A 305 -0.12 -0.50 17.35
CA LEU A 305 0.10 -1.76 16.63
C LEU A 305 1.35 -2.49 17.13
N ALA A 306 2.43 -1.76 17.40
CA ALA A 306 3.66 -2.34 17.94
C ALA A 306 3.43 -2.91 19.35
N GLN A 307 2.76 -2.16 20.22
CA GLN A 307 2.41 -2.62 21.56
C GLN A 307 1.53 -3.87 21.51
N LYS A 308 0.43 -3.85 20.73
CA LYS A 308 -0.45 -5.02 20.57
C LYS A 308 0.24 -6.23 19.96
N THR A 309 1.11 -6.01 18.98
CA THR A 309 1.94 -7.07 18.40
C THR A 309 2.83 -7.71 19.45
N LEU A 310 3.55 -6.92 20.24
CA LEU A 310 4.45 -7.44 21.27
C LEU A 310 3.70 -8.11 22.43
N GLN A 311 2.55 -7.58 22.84
CA GLN A 311 1.67 -8.22 23.82
C GLN A 311 1.25 -9.63 23.35
N ALA A 312 0.87 -9.75 22.07
CA ALA A 312 0.48 -11.02 21.47
C ALA A 312 1.65 -11.99 21.28
N LEU A 313 2.85 -11.49 20.94
CA LEU A 313 4.04 -12.31 20.74
C LEU A 313 4.64 -12.83 22.05
N ARG A 314 4.41 -12.13 23.17
CA ARG A 314 4.93 -12.47 24.52
C ARG A 314 6.44 -12.71 24.52
N PRO A 315 7.26 -11.68 24.22
CA PRO A 315 8.71 -11.81 24.21
C PRO A 315 9.21 -12.33 25.56
N SER A 316 10.21 -13.22 25.53
CA SER A 316 10.72 -13.92 26.71
C SER A 316 11.46 -13.02 27.72
N SER A 317 11.81 -11.80 27.31
CA SER A 317 12.52 -10.81 28.15
C SER A 317 12.13 -9.39 27.73
N PRO A 318 12.06 -8.43 28.68
CA PRO A 318 11.87 -7.02 28.35
C PRO A 318 13.04 -6.43 27.54
N HIS A 319 14.22 -7.07 27.54
CA HIS A 319 15.39 -6.60 26.81
C HIS A 319 15.44 -7.06 25.34
N VAL A 320 14.43 -7.79 24.86
CA VAL A 320 14.37 -8.19 23.45
C VAL A 320 14.40 -6.92 22.57
N PRO A 321 15.41 -6.75 21.69
CA PRO A 321 15.48 -5.58 20.81
C PRO A 321 14.30 -5.54 19.85
N VAL A 322 13.77 -4.35 19.59
CA VAL A 322 12.67 -4.13 18.66
C VAL A 322 13.08 -3.06 17.66
N ASN A 323 12.82 -3.33 16.39
CA ASN A 323 12.97 -2.37 15.30
C ASN A 323 11.61 -2.03 14.74
N LEU A 324 11.20 -0.78 14.97
CA LEU A 324 9.99 -0.20 14.41
C LEU A 324 10.36 0.48 13.09
N THR A 325 9.94 -0.10 11.98
CA THR A 325 10.16 0.43 10.64
C THR A 325 8.91 1.13 10.12
N LEU A 326 9.00 2.43 9.86
CA LEU A 326 7.95 3.21 9.17
C LEU A 326 8.39 3.50 7.74
N ILE A 327 7.56 3.17 6.74
CA ILE A 327 7.87 3.48 5.33
C ILE A 327 7.66 4.97 5.07
N LEU A 328 8.76 5.67 4.81
CA LEU A 328 8.82 7.10 4.49
C LEU A 328 8.64 7.31 2.99
N ASN A 329 7.63 8.10 2.62
CA ASN A 329 7.42 8.58 1.25
C ASN A 329 8.37 9.74 0.92
N LEU A 330 9.09 9.63 -0.20
CA LEU A 330 10.01 10.65 -0.70
C LEU A 330 9.30 11.75 -1.52
N ARG A 331 8.07 11.50 -2.01
CA ARG A 331 7.28 12.49 -2.78
C ARG A 331 6.69 13.58 -1.89
N GLY A 332 6.69 14.83 -2.37
CA GLY A 332 5.82 15.89 -1.85
C GLY A 332 5.98 16.21 -0.35
N SER A 333 7.20 16.10 0.19
CA SER A 333 7.53 16.64 1.50
C SER A 333 8.36 17.90 1.30
N SER A 334 7.78 19.05 1.66
CA SER A 334 8.43 20.37 1.66
C SER A 334 9.74 20.37 2.46
N ASN A 335 9.86 19.47 3.43
CA ASN A 335 11.05 19.35 4.29
C ASN A 335 12.11 18.41 3.71
N SER A 336 11.86 17.78 2.55
CA SER A 336 12.81 16.86 1.91
C SER A 336 13.87 17.57 1.07
N GLY A 337 13.88 18.92 1.04
CA GLY A 337 14.91 19.76 0.42
C GLY A 337 15.31 19.31 -0.98
N ALA A 338 16.41 18.57 -1.08
CA ALA A 338 16.96 18.04 -2.32
C ALA A 338 16.05 17.04 -3.06
N LEU A 339 15.18 16.30 -2.36
CA LEU A 339 14.22 15.39 -3.01
C LEU A 339 12.95 16.10 -3.48
N ALA A 340 12.62 17.26 -2.90
CA ALA A 340 11.47 18.04 -3.34
C ALA A 340 11.72 18.68 -4.73
N SER A 341 12.98 19.03 -5.05
CA SER A 341 13.33 19.54 -6.37
C SER A 341 13.35 18.46 -7.45
N VAL A 342 13.69 17.20 -7.11
CA VAL A 342 13.75 16.11 -8.10
C VAL A 342 12.43 15.34 -8.25
N LEU A 343 11.53 15.41 -7.26
CA LEU A 343 10.19 14.83 -7.31
C LEU A 343 9.13 15.93 -7.09
N PRO A 344 9.00 16.87 -8.04
CA PRO A 344 8.10 18.00 -7.91
C PRO A 344 6.63 17.55 -7.85
N PRO A 345 5.78 18.20 -7.04
CA PRO A 345 4.38 17.80 -6.88
C PRO A 345 3.51 18.04 -8.13
N GLU A 346 3.98 18.81 -9.10
CA GLU A 346 3.29 19.14 -10.34
C GLU A 346 3.33 18.00 -11.37
N THR A 347 4.30 17.09 -11.26
CA THR A 347 4.44 15.93 -12.16
C THR A 347 4.04 14.64 -11.46
N SER A 348 3.71 13.62 -12.26
CA SER A 348 3.43 12.28 -11.77
C SER A 348 4.65 11.37 -11.90
N TYR A 349 5.34 11.15 -10.78
CA TYR A 349 6.37 10.11 -10.67
C TYR A 349 5.75 8.74 -10.35
N ILE A 350 5.55 7.93 -11.38
CA ILE A 350 5.02 6.55 -11.28
C ILE A 350 6.18 5.56 -11.17
N GLY A 351 6.38 5.07 -9.94
CA GLY A 351 7.46 4.17 -9.53
C GLY A 351 7.47 4.01 -8.01
N ASN A 352 8.57 3.54 -7.45
CA ASN A 352 8.84 3.45 -6.03
C ASN A 352 9.70 4.65 -5.62
N ALA A 353 9.25 5.38 -4.62
CA ALA A 353 9.98 6.50 -4.04
C ALA A 353 9.79 6.48 -2.52
N SER A 354 10.29 5.42 -1.89
CA SER A 354 10.16 5.21 -0.45
C SER A 354 11.43 4.65 0.16
N LEU A 355 11.67 5.00 1.42
CA LEU A 355 12.76 4.47 2.25
C LEU A 355 12.22 4.05 3.62
N ALA A 356 12.96 3.23 4.34
CA ALA A 356 12.63 2.84 5.71
C ALA A 356 13.14 3.88 6.71
N SER A 357 12.26 4.45 7.54
CA SER A 357 12.63 5.16 8.76
C SER A 357 12.57 4.19 9.94
N THR A 358 13.66 4.07 10.68
CA THR A 358 13.81 3.07 11.75
C THR A 358 13.84 3.72 13.12
N THR A 359 13.14 3.12 14.09
CA THR A 359 13.28 3.40 15.53
C THR A 359 13.73 2.12 16.22
N LEU A 360 14.91 2.16 16.85
CA LEU A 360 15.45 1.06 17.64
C LEU A 360 15.07 1.25 19.11
N THR A 361 14.49 0.22 19.72
CA THR A 361 13.98 0.22 21.10
C THR A 361 13.97 -1.22 21.64
N THR A 362 13.28 -1.47 22.75
CA THR A 362 13.14 -2.81 23.36
C THR A 362 11.68 -3.14 23.64
N ALA A 363 11.39 -4.44 23.80
CA ALA A 363 10.07 -4.91 24.15
C ALA A 363 9.56 -4.28 25.47
N GLY A 364 10.43 -4.17 26.47
CA GLY A 364 10.09 -3.60 27.78
C GLY A 364 9.72 -2.12 27.70
N GLU A 365 10.42 -1.33 26.88
CA GLU A 365 10.07 0.08 26.66
C GLU A 365 8.66 0.21 26.06
N ILE A 366 8.33 -0.57 25.03
CA ILE A 366 7.01 -0.50 24.38
C ILE A 366 5.88 -1.05 25.28
N LEU A 367 6.16 -2.12 26.05
CA LEU A 367 5.14 -2.80 26.86
C LEU A 367 4.90 -2.15 28.23
N HIS A 368 5.86 -1.41 28.77
CA HIS A 368 5.79 -0.89 30.14
C HIS A 368 5.83 0.63 30.24
N GLN A 369 6.23 1.35 29.18
CA GLN A 369 6.09 2.81 29.14
C GLN A 369 4.71 3.22 28.61
N PRO A 370 4.26 4.45 28.90
CA PRO A 370 3.07 5.00 28.28
C PRO A 370 3.19 5.03 26.74
N LEU A 371 2.07 4.82 26.04
CA LEU A 371 2.00 4.81 24.57
C LEU A 371 2.60 6.09 23.95
N SER A 372 2.49 7.21 24.66
CA SER A 372 3.05 8.51 24.29
C SER A 372 4.55 8.47 24.02
N GLN A 373 5.31 7.72 24.82
CA GLN A 373 6.76 7.63 24.70
C GLN A 373 7.16 6.93 23.41
N THR A 374 6.55 5.78 23.10
CA THR A 374 6.79 5.08 21.84
C THR A 374 6.37 5.92 20.63
N ALA A 375 5.19 6.55 20.67
CA ALA A 375 4.72 7.42 19.58
C ALA A 375 5.64 8.63 19.37
N PHE A 376 6.12 9.24 20.45
CA PHE A 376 7.06 10.36 20.40
C PHE A 376 8.43 9.94 19.85
N GLN A 377 8.97 8.79 20.26
CA GLN A 377 10.22 8.26 19.73
C GLN A 377 10.14 7.97 18.22
N ILE A 378 9.05 7.33 17.76
CA ILE A 378 8.77 7.11 16.33
C ILE A 378 8.82 8.44 15.58
N ARG A 379 8.08 9.44 16.08
CA ARG A 379 8.03 10.77 15.46
C ARG A 379 9.41 11.44 15.43
N ARG A 380 10.13 11.47 16.55
CA ARG A 380 11.43 12.11 16.67
C ARG A 380 12.44 11.49 15.68
N ASN A 381 12.50 10.16 15.63
CA ASN A 381 13.41 9.44 14.72
C ASN A 381 13.02 9.64 13.25
N LEU A 382 11.72 9.71 12.94
CA LEU A 382 11.24 10.06 11.60
C LEU A 382 11.71 11.45 11.18
N GLU A 383 11.55 12.46 12.04
CA GLU A 383 11.98 13.83 11.75
C GLU A 383 13.49 13.96 11.60
N ILE A 384 14.28 13.19 12.35
CA ILE A 384 15.74 13.14 12.17
C ILE A 384 16.12 12.52 10.82
N GLN A 385 15.55 11.35 10.50
CA GLN A 385 15.91 10.59 9.29
C GLN A 385 15.42 11.24 8.00
N ARG A 386 14.32 12.00 8.04
CA ARG A 386 13.80 12.72 6.86
C ARG A 386 14.54 14.03 6.55
N LYS A 387 15.52 14.44 7.37
CA LYS A 387 16.35 15.61 7.06
C LYS A 387 17.11 15.37 5.74
N PRO A 388 17.30 16.40 4.89
CA PRO A 388 17.89 16.22 3.56
C PRO A 388 19.23 15.46 3.55
N LEU A 389 20.18 15.83 4.43
CA LEU A 389 21.48 15.16 4.52
C LEU A 389 21.37 13.70 4.97
N ASN A 390 20.48 13.40 5.92
CA ASN A 390 20.23 12.01 6.34
C ASN A 390 19.62 11.18 5.23
N LEU A 391 18.68 11.74 4.45
CA LEU A 391 18.10 11.05 3.30
C LEU A 391 19.13 10.76 2.21
N GLN A 392 19.99 11.74 1.90
CA GLN A 392 21.07 11.54 0.94
C GLN A 392 22.07 10.49 1.44
N ALA A 393 22.51 10.57 2.69
CA ALA A 393 23.41 9.58 3.28
C ALA A 393 22.79 8.18 3.27
N PHE A 394 21.48 8.08 3.55
CA PHE A 394 20.79 6.80 3.54
C PHE A 394 20.67 6.22 2.13
N LEU A 395 20.39 7.05 1.12
CA LEU A 395 20.37 6.62 -0.28
C LEU A 395 21.75 6.10 -0.72
N SER A 396 22.83 6.81 -0.37
CA SER A 396 24.21 6.36 -0.65
C SER A 396 24.51 5.02 0.04
N LEU A 397 24.14 4.90 1.32
CA LEU A 397 24.27 3.66 2.07
C LEU A 397 23.48 2.51 1.43
N HIS A 398 22.22 2.77 1.06
CA HIS A 398 21.35 1.81 0.41
C HIS A 398 21.95 1.32 -0.92
N ARG A 399 22.48 2.23 -1.76
CA ARG A 399 23.19 1.87 -3.00
C ARG A 399 24.42 1.02 -2.76
N ARG A 400 25.22 1.37 -1.76
CA ARG A 400 26.42 0.62 -1.38
C ARG A 400 26.06 -0.81 -0.96
N GLU A 401 25.13 -0.96 -0.02
CA GLU A 401 24.76 -2.28 0.52
C GLU A 401 24.06 -3.15 -0.52
N VAL A 402 23.17 -2.59 -1.35
CA VAL A 402 22.52 -3.34 -2.44
C VAL A 402 23.54 -3.80 -3.47
N SER A 403 24.49 -2.94 -3.86
CA SER A 403 25.55 -3.32 -4.81
C SER A 403 26.48 -4.39 -4.25
N ALA A 404 26.80 -4.33 -2.96
CA ALA A 404 27.74 -5.24 -2.31
C ALA A 404 27.11 -6.59 -1.92
N THR A 405 25.83 -6.61 -1.53
CA THR A 405 25.19 -7.78 -0.90
C THR A 405 23.90 -8.22 -1.58
N GLY A 406 23.36 -7.43 -2.51
CA GLY A 406 22.06 -7.64 -3.14
C GLY A 406 20.87 -7.34 -2.24
N ARG A 407 21.07 -6.67 -1.10
CA ARG A 407 20.05 -6.49 -0.05
C ARG A 407 20.00 -5.05 0.43
N SER A 408 18.81 -4.60 0.80
CA SER A 408 18.63 -3.32 1.50
C SER A 408 19.26 -3.36 2.89
N PRO A 409 19.84 -2.25 3.36
CA PRO A 409 20.39 -2.14 4.71
C PRO A 409 19.31 -2.37 5.77
N LEU A 410 19.65 -3.14 6.80
CA LEU A 410 18.87 -3.34 8.02
C LEU A 410 19.66 -2.76 9.20
N PHE A 411 18.96 -2.34 10.25
CA PHE A 411 19.58 -1.70 11.41
C PHE A 411 19.19 -2.40 12.71
N GLY A 412 20.06 -2.38 13.70
CA GLY A 412 19.85 -2.96 15.02
C GLY A 412 20.47 -4.35 15.22
N PRO A 413 20.29 -4.96 16.39
CA PRO A 413 20.93 -6.24 16.75
C PRO A 413 20.37 -7.46 15.98
N GLY A 414 21.13 -8.56 15.94
CA GLY A 414 20.70 -9.77 15.22
C GLY A 414 19.43 -10.44 15.78
N GLY A 415 19.20 -10.38 17.09
CA GLY A 415 18.03 -10.97 17.76
C GLY A 415 16.79 -10.09 17.81
N GLN A 416 16.69 -9.08 16.94
CA GLN A 416 15.61 -8.10 16.99
C GLN A 416 14.27 -8.63 16.47
N VAL A 417 13.17 -8.16 17.06
CA VAL A 417 11.82 -8.28 16.48
C VAL A 417 11.58 -7.07 15.58
N MET A 418 11.30 -7.33 14.31
CA MET A 418 10.91 -6.29 13.37
C MET A 418 9.39 -6.09 13.41
N VAL A 419 8.95 -4.84 13.44
CA VAL A 419 7.55 -4.43 13.31
C VAL A 419 7.48 -3.29 12.30
N SER A 420 6.69 -3.43 11.24
CA SER A 420 6.75 -2.48 10.11
C SER A 420 5.39 -1.93 9.69
N LEU A 421 5.25 -0.61 9.64
CA LEU A 421 4.05 0.05 9.14
C LEU A 421 4.31 0.75 7.81
N SER A 422 3.48 0.47 6.82
CA SER A 422 3.39 1.27 5.58
C SER A 422 2.19 2.21 5.67
N ASN A 423 2.41 3.49 5.96
CA ASN A 423 1.30 4.41 6.17
C ASN A 423 0.81 5.01 4.83
N TRP A 424 -0.35 4.57 4.36
CA TRP A 424 -0.94 4.98 3.09
C TRP A 424 -1.96 6.11 3.23
N HIS A 425 -2.12 6.68 4.42
CA HIS A 425 -3.13 7.69 4.70
C HIS A 425 -3.10 8.88 3.72
N ARG A 426 -1.90 9.33 3.34
CA ARG A 426 -1.73 10.44 2.36
C ARG A 426 -2.33 10.12 0.97
N GLY A 427 -2.52 8.84 0.65
CA GLY A 427 -3.13 8.37 -0.59
C GLY A 427 -4.64 8.57 -0.64
N ARG A 428 -5.30 8.87 0.50
CA ARG A 428 -6.73 9.19 0.59
C ARG A 428 -7.63 8.23 -0.19
N PHE A 429 -7.37 6.93 -0.05
CA PHE A 429 -8.03 5.92 -0.87
C PHE A 429 -9.52 5.76 -0.61
N PHE A 430 -10.04 6.23 0.51
CA PHE A 430 -11.49 6.29 0.74
C PHE A 430 -12.16 7.50 0.07
N GLU A 431 -11.39 8.47 -0.43
CA GLU A 431 -11.89 9.67 -1.12
C GLU A 431 -11.89 9.51 -2.64
N GLN A 432 -11.62 8.31 -3.16
CA GLN A 432 -11.77 7.97 -4.58
C GLN A 432 -13.17 8.33 -5.06
N ASP A 433 -13.29 9.04 -6.19
CA ASP A 433 -14.57 9.52 -6.69
C ASP A 433 -14.87 8.93 -8.07
N PHE A 434 -15.62 7.84 -8.10
CA PHE A 434 -16.10 7.19 -9.32
C PHE A 434 -17.55 7.54 -9.62
N SER A 435 -18.04 8.68 -9.14
CA SER A 435 -19.44 9.11 -9.35
C SER A 435 -19.81 9.23 -10.84
N ALA A 436 -18.87 9.63 -11.70
CA ALA A 436 -19.06 9.68 -13.16
C ALA A 436 -19.34 8.29 -13.81
N ALA A 437 -18.97 7.20 -13.13
CA ALA A 437 -19.27 5.83 -13.56
C ALA A 437 -20.62 5.31 -13.01
N THR A 438 -21.30 6.02 -12.12
CA THR A 438 -22.52 5.49 -11.49
C THR A 438 -23.66 5.27 -12.51
N VAL A 439 -24.36 4.15 -12.36
CA VAL A 439 -25.53 3.83 -13.17
C VAL A 439 -26.75 4.45 -12.49
N VAL A 440 -27.53 5.24 -13.22
CA VAL A 440 -28.84 5.70 -12.74
C VAL A 440 -29.76 4.48 -12.75
N VAL A 441 -30.07 3.94 -11.58
CA VAL A 441 -31.15 2.95 -11.45
C VAL A 441 -32.46 3.70 -11.69
N PRO A 442 -33.22 3.44 -12.77
CA PRO A 442 -34.56 3.96 -12.88
C PRO A 442 -35.36 3.32 -11.76
N THR A 443 -35.79 4.10 -10.78
CA THR A 443 -36.77 3.61 -9.81
C THR A 443 -37.99 3.16 -10.59
N SER A 444 -38.40 1.90 -10.38
CA SER A 444 -39.69 1.43 -10.83
C SER A 444 -40.72 2.41 -10.30
N VAL A 445 -41.39 3.09 -11.21
CA VAL A 445 -42.50 3.98 -10.90
C VAL A 445 -43.51 3.12 -10.14
N ALA A 446 -43.62 3.34 -8.82
CA ALA A 446 -44.80 2.91 -8.10
C ALA A 446 -45.99 3.49 -8.88
N LYS A 447 -46.85 2.62 -9.42
CA LYS A 447 -48.09 3.04 -10.06
C LYS A 447 -48.92 3.76 -9.00
N ASP A 448 -48.82 5.09 -8.97
CA ASP A 448 -49.87 5.91 -8.39
C ASP A 448 -51.02 5.89 -9.40
N GLU A 449 -52.03 5.08 -9.10
CA GLU A 449 -53.36 5.25 -9.67
C GLU A 449 -53.92 6.58 -9.16
N GLY A 450 -53.71 7.67 -9.90
CA GLY A 450 -54.45 8.89 -9.61
C GLY A 450 -53.84 10.18 -10.14
N GLN A 451 -54.52 10.73 -11.15
CA GLN A 451 -54.60 12.14 -11.51
C GLN A 451 -53.51 12.79 -12.36
N SER A 452 -54.06 13.38 -13.42
CA SER A 452 -53.51 14.14 -14.52
C SER A 452 -52.76 15.42 -14.14
N ASP A 453 -51.70 15.65 -14.92
CA ASP A 453 -51.33 16.89 -15.61
C ASP A 453 -50.06 17.64 -15.11
N ARG A 454 -49.13 17.77 -16.07
CA ARG A 454 -48.06 18.77 -16.25
C ARG A 454 -47.14 19.15 -15.07
N SER A 455 -45.95 18.55 -15.05
CA SER A 455 -44.62 19.21 -15.11
C SER A 455 -43.54 18.14 -14.89
N LEU A 456 -42.76 17.81 -15.92
CA LEU A 456 -41.59 16.93 -15.78
C LEU A 456 -40.49 17.69 -15.01
N LYS A 457 -40.54 17.65 -13.69
CA LYS A 457 -39.36 17.85 -12.85
C LYS A 457 -38.77 16.48 -12.58
N THR A 458 -37.68 16.15 -13.27
CA THR A 458 -36.81 15.02 -12.95
C THR A 458 -36.27 15.25 -11.55
N THR A 459 -36.99 14.75 -10.55
CA THR A 459 -36.59 14.83 -9.15
C THR A 459 -35.77 13.59 -8.87
N THR A 460 -34.44 13.76 -8.88
CA THR A 460 -33.46 12.75 -8.46
C THR A 460 -33.72 12.43 -7.00
N THR A 461 -34.56 11.43 -6.74
CA THR A 461 -34.83 10.98 -5.37
C THR A 461 -33.86 9.85 -5.10
N THR A 462 -32.65 10.23 -4.68
CA THR A 462 -31.67 9.31 -4.10
C THR A 462 -32.30 8.70 -2.86
N THR A 463 -32.40 7.38 -2.79
CA THR A 463 -32.68 6.67 -1.53
C THR A 463 -31.48 6.88 -0.61
N THR A 464 -31.46 8.00 0.10
CA THR A 464 -30.42 8.35 1.08
C THR A 464 -30.64 7.53 2.35
N THR A 465 -30.31 6.25 2.31
CA THR A 465 -30.22 5.40 3.49
C THR A 465 -28.90 5.68 4.19
N GLY A 466 -28.90 6.41 5.32
CA GLY A 466 -27.92 6.36 6.44
C GLY A 466 -26.40 6.23 6.21
N ARG A 467 -25.89 6.33 4.98
CA ARG A 467 -24.51 6.06 4.60
C ARG A 467 -23.66 7.32 4.70
N ALA A 468 -22.40 7.14 5.10
CA ALA A 468 -21.50 8.26 5.40
C ALA A 468 -20.78 8.78 4.14
N GLU A 469 -20.50 7.87 3.22
CA GLU A 469 -19.82 8.12 1.96
C GLU A 469 -20.74 8.75 0.91
N LYS A 470 -20.14 9.57 0.05
CA LYS A 470 -20.83 10.15 -1.11
C LYS A 470 -21.00 9.10 -2.20
N ILE A 471 -21.98 9.31 -3.09
CA ILE A 471 -22.13 8.53 -4.32
C ILE A 471 -20.80 8.44 -5.06
N GLY A 472 -20.45 7.24 -5.51
CA GLY A 472 -19.21 6.96 -6.24
C GLY A 472 -17.97 6.89 -5.36
N ARG A 473 -18.10 6.98 -4.02
CA ARG A 473 -16.98 6.78 -3.11
C ARG A 473 -17.04 5.39 -2.47
N PRO A 474 -15.89 4.76 -2.21
CA PRO A 474 -15.88 3.43 -1.64
C PRO A 474 -16.36 3.46 -0.19
N SER A 475 -17.22 2.52 0.19
CA SER A 475 -17.59 2.27 1.58
C SER A 475 -16.53 1.43 2.31
N PHE A 476 -15.65 0.76 1.57
CA PHE A 476 -14.48 0.08 2.09
C PHE A 476 -13.35 0.00 1.07
N VAL A 477 -12.10 0.04 1.54
CA VAL A 477 -10.92 -0.30 0.73
C VAL A 477 -10.08 -1.33 1.46
N GLY A 478 -9.49 -2.26 0.71
CA GLY A 478 -8.66 -3.31 1.25
C GLY A 478 -7.46 -3.60 0.36
N VAL A 479 -6.51 -4.34 0.92
CA VAL A 479 -5.37 -4.87 0.16
C VAL A 479 -5.02 -6.25 0.66
N THR A 480 -4.71 -7.12 -0.29
CA THR A 480 -4.03 -8.39 -0.08
C THR A 480 -2.88 -8.49 -1.08
N GLY A 481 -2.04 -9.51 -0.98
CA GLY A 481 -0.88 -9.65 -1.84
C GLY A 481 -0.24 -11.02 -1.78
N HIS A 482 0.69 -11.25 -2.70
CA HIS A 482 1.56 -12.42 -2.71
C HIS A 482 2.98 -12.02 -2.35
N GLU A 483 3.57 -12.81 -1.46
CA GLU A 483 4.92 -12.63 -0.93
C GLU A 483 5.76 -13.81 -1.44
N ASN A 484 6.56 -13.58 -2.49
CA ASN A 484 7.26 -14.64 -3.19
C ASN A 484 8.70 -14.78 -2.69
N GLY A 485 8.99 -15.86 -1.97
CA GLY A 485 10.35 -16.16 -1.48
C GLY A 485 10.70 -15.55 -0.12
N PHE A 486 9.80 -14.78 0.48
CA PHE A 486 9.87 -14.34 1.87
C PHE A 486 8.44 -14.11 2.41
N ARG A 487 8.31 -13.83 3.71
CA ARG A 487 7.02 -13.50 4.32
C ARG A 487 7.12 -12.23 5.15
N VAL A 488 6.15 -11.33 4.98
CA VAL A 488 6.04 -10.09 5.75
C VAL A 488 5.31 -10.41 7.06
N ARG A 489 6.03 -10.31 8.19
CA ARG A 489 5.49 -10.53 9.54
C ARG A 489 5.48 -9.24 10.34
N ASN A 490 4.55 -9.16 11.29
CA ASN A 490 4.42 -8.05 12.24
C ASN A 490 4.30 -6.71 11.53
N ALA A 491 3.59 -6.71 10.41
CA ALA A 491 3.66 -5.61 9.49
C ALA A 491 2.43 -5.52 8.59
N GLY A 492 2.24 -4.34 8.02
CA GLY A 492 1.21 -4.13 7.03
C GLY A 492 0.89 -2.66 6.83
N PRO A 493 -0.07 -2.35 5.94
CA PRO A 493 -0.42 -0.98 5.62
C PRO A 493 -1.51 -0.39 6.52
N CYS A 494 -1.34 0.86 6.94
CA CYS A 494 -2.45 1.71 7.35
C CYS A 494 -3.13 2.26 6.09
N LEU A 495 -4.31 1.73 5.76
CA LEU A 495 -5.05 2.00 4.52
C LEU A 495 -5.61 3.43 4.47
N GLY A 496 -5.90 4.01 5.63
CA GLY A 496 -6.37 5.38 5.76
C GLY A 496 -7.66 5.49 6.58
N ARG A 497 -8.34 6.63 6.43
CA ARG A 497 -9.59 6.94 7.11
C ARG A 497 -10.76 6.84 6.16
N ASP A 498 -11.85 6.23 6.61
CA ASP A 498 -13.11 6.19 5.86
C ASP A 498 -13.95 7.46 6.05
N ALA A 499 -15.13 7.48 5.44
CA ALA A 499 -16.04 8.63 5.48
C ALA A 499 -16.62 8.94 6.89
N ARG A 500 -16.55 8.01 7.84
CA ARG A 500 -16.90 8.24 9.26
C ARG A 500 -15.73 8.73 10.10
N GLY A 501 -14.53 8.72 9.53
CA GLY A 501 -13.29 9.07 10.23
C GLY A 501 -12.63 7.88 10.92
N ASP A 502 -13.14 6.65 10.72
CA ASP A 502 -12.53 5.46 11.29
C ASP A 502 -11.31 5.02 10.46
N TRP A 503 -10.30 4.52 11.16
CA TRP A 503 -9.02 4.12 10.59
C TRP A 503 -9.02 2.62 10.24
N TRP A 504 -8.55 2.30 9.04
CA TRP A 504 -8.40 0.93 8.58
C TRP A 504 -6.93 0.54 8.44
N VAL A 505 -6.59 -0.64 8.95
CA VAL A 505 -5.25 -1.23 8.86
C VAL A 505 -5.37 -2.67 8.36
N SER A 506 -4.47 -3.09 7.47
CA SER A 506 -4.22 -4.52 7.23
C SER A 506 -2.93 -4.88 7.94
N TRP A 507 -2.93 -5.94 8.74
CA TRP A 507 -1.79 -6.30 9.58
C TRP A 507 -1.57 -7.81 9.54
N ALA A 508 -0.33 -8.24 9.33
CA ALA A 508 0.07 -9.64 9.26
C ALA A 508 0.77 -10.08 10.55
N LEU A 509 0.31 -11.20 11.12
CA LEU A 509 0.90 -11.86 12.28
C LEU A 509 0.89 -13.37 12.11
N ARG A 510 1.71 -14.07 12.89
CA ARG A 510 1.59 -15.52 13.04
C ARG A 510 0.22 -15.88 13.62
N ASP A 511 -0.36 -16.99 13.17
CA ASP A 511 -1.76 -17.31 13.46
C ASP A 511 -2.05 -17.44 14.96
N GLU A 512 -1.10 -17.98 15.71
CA GLU A 512 -1.21 -18.19 17.15
C GLU A 512 -1.25 -16.89 17.96
N ALA A 513 -0.75 -15.78 17.40
CA ALA A 513 -0.73 -14.49 18.06
C ALA A 513 -2.10 -13.76 17.97
N TRP A 514 -2.93 -14.08 16.98
CA TRP A 514 -4.19 -13.36 16.78
C TRP A 514 -5.17 -13.49 17.95
N GLY A 515 -5.15 -14.62 18.66
CA GLY A 515 -6.01 -14.85 19.82
C GLY A 515 -5.78 -13.86 20.98
N GLU A 516 -4.60 -13.26 21.05
CA GLU A 516 -4.19 -12.36 22.13
C GLU A 516 -4.11 -10.88 21.69
N PHE A 517 -4.26 -10.61 20.39
CA PHE A 517 -3.94 -9.30 19.81
C PHE A 517 -4.85 -8.16 20.30
N LEU A 518 -6.14 -8.45 20.51
CA LEU A 518 -7.10 -7.48 21.08
C LEU A 518 -7.44 -7.76 22.54
N CYS A 519 -6.77 -8.71 23.19
CA CYS A 519 -6.92 -8.89 24.64
C CYS A 519 -6.41 -7.64 25.37
N GLU A 520 -7.10 -7.30 26.46
CA GLU A 520 -6.71 -6.20 27.38
C GLU A 520 -5.59 -6.66 28.32
#